data_AF-A0A0F2R0D7-F1
#
_entry.id   AF-A0A0F2R0D7-F1
#
_cell.length_a   1.000
_cell.length_b   1.000
_cell.length_c   1.000
_cell.angle_alpha   90.00
_cell.angle_beta   90.00
_cell.angle_gamma   90.00
#
_symmetry.space_group_name_H-M   'P 1'
#
loop_
_entity.id
_entity.type
_entity.pdbx_description
1 polymer ?
#
loop_
_entity_poly.entity_id
_entity_poly.type
_entity_poly.pdbx_seq_one_letter_code
_entity_poly.pdbx_strand_id
1 'polypeptide(L)' 'MSIKMLAQDLYRCQKEVEQLEQELADAAPGQRGAVENKLRKIRAEWDYLRKALDGRIGR' A
#
# COMPACT_ATOMS: atom_id res chain seq x y z
N MET A 1 17.92 -6.17 0.02
CA MET A 1 17.40 -4.92 0.61
C MET A 1 17.85 -4.84 2.06
N SER A 2 18.23 -3.66 2.54
CA SER A 2 18.42 -3.47 3.98
C SER A 2 17.06 -3.34 4.67
N ILE A 3 16.92 -3.89 5.88
CA ILE A 3 15.68 -3.80 6.70
C ILE A 3 15.19 -2.35 6.84
N LYS A 4 16.12 -1.39 6.88
CA LYS A 4 15.81 0.05 6.93
C LYS A 4 15.05 0.55 5.69
N MET A 5 15.39 0.06 4.50
CA MET A 5 14.71 0.44 3.26
C MET A 5 13.30 -0.14 3.22
N LEU A 6 13.12 -1.42 3.60
CA LEU A 6 11.80 -2.04 3.72
C LEU A 6 10.89 -1.29 4.69
N ALA A 7 11.41 -0.83 5.83
CA ALA A 7 10.63 -0.04 6.78
C ALA A 7 10.20 1.33 6.20
N GLN A 8 11.07 1.97 5.42
CA GLN A 8 10.76 3.24 4.77
C GLN A 8 9.72 3.06 3.65
N ASP A 9 9.84 1.99 2.86
CA ASP A 9 8.89 1.68 1.80
C ASP A 9 7.53 1.28 2.38
N LEU A 10 7.50 0.49 3.46
CA LEU A 10 6.25 0.20 4.20
C LEU A 10 5.56 1.47 4.70
N TYR A 11 6.32 2.42 5.25
CA TYR A 11 5.78 3.70 5.69
C TYR A 11 5.20 4.53 4.53
N ARG A 12 5.88 4.53 3.38
CA ARG A 12 5.38 5.20 2.16
C ARG A 12 4.09 4.58 1.66
N CYS A 13 4.05 3.25 1.49
CA CYS A 13 2.85 2.54 1.07
C CYS A 13 1.70 2.79 2.06
N GLN A 14 1.97 2.79 3.37
CA GLN A 14 0.96 3.08 4.38
C GLN A 14 0.39 4.51 4.23
N LYS A 15 1.25 5.52 4.05
CA LYS A 15 0.81 6.90 3.81
C LYS A 15 -0.01 7.05 2.53
N GLU A 16 0.35 6.33 1.48
CA GLU A 16 -0.37 6.34 0.21
C GLU A 16 -1.73 5.64 0.31
N VAL A 17 -1.84 4.55 1.09
CA VAL A 17 -3.14 3.96 1.43
C VAL A 17 -4.02 4.96 2.18
N GLU A 18 -3.49 5.64 3.20
CA GLU A 18 -4.26 6.64 3.96
C GLU A 18 -4.78 7.78 3.05
N GLN A 19 -3.95 8.27 2.13
CA GLN A 19 -4.37 9.28 1.15
C GLN A 19 -5.46 8.75 0.22
N LEU A 20 -5.26 7.55 -0.35
CA LEU A 20 -6.23 6.96 -1.27
C LEU A 20 -7.55 6.59 -0.58
N GLU A 21 -7.52 6.20 0.70
CA GLU A 21 -8.73 5.96 1.50
C GLU A 21 -9.51 7.26 1.74
N GLN A 22 -8.80 8.35 2.05
CA GLN A 22 -9.41 9.67 2.17
C GLN A 22 -9.99 10.15 0.83
N GLU A 23 -9.22 10.04 -0.26
CA GLU A 23 -9.69 10.35 -1.60
C GLU A 23 -10.89 9.50 -2.00
N LEU A 24 -10.95 8.24 -1.60
CA LEU A 24 -12.08 7.36 -1.88
C LEU A 24 -13.35 7.78 -1.10
N ALA A 25 -13.18 8.20 0.15
CA ALA A 25 -14.27 8.70 0.97
C ALA A 25 -14.90 9.97 0.37
N ASP A 26 -14.06 10.88 -0.13
CA ASP A 26 -14.47 12.14 -0.76
C ASP A 26 -14.81 12.00 -2.26
N ALA A 27 -14.43 10.89 -2.91
CA ALA A 27 -14.62 10.69 -4.35
C ALA A 27 -16.08 10.48 -4.74
N ALA A 28 -16.47 11.15 -5.82
CA ALA A 28 -17.72 10.92 -6.52
C ALA A 28 -17.81 9.47 -7.06
N PRO A 29 -19.00 8.87 -7.17
CA PRO A 29 -19.18 7.46 -7.54
C PRO A 29 -18.45 7.02 -8.82
N GLY A 30 -18.38 7.90 -9.83
CA GLY A 30 -17.67 7.62 -11.09
C GLY A 30 -16.15 7.59 -10.99
N GLN A 31 -15.57 8.19 -9.94
CA GLN A 31 -14.12 8.23 -9.70
C GLN A 31 -13.66 7.17 -8.69
N ARG A 32 -14.58 6.65 -7.87
CA ARG A 32 -14.29 5.61 -6.87
C ARG A 32 -13.61 4.39 -7.46
N GLY A 33 -14.08 3.89 -8.60
CA GLY A 33 -13.48 2.71 -9.24
C GLY A 33 -12.00 2.89 -9.63
N ALA A 34 -11.58 4.11 -9.98
CA ALA A 34 -10.18 4.40 -10.27
C ALA A 34 -9.32 4.45 -8.99
N VAL A 35 -9.86 5.06 -7.93
CA VAL A 35 -9.21 5.14 -6.62
C VAL A 35 -9.10 3.75 -5.97
N GLU A 36 -10.18 2.95 -5.99
CA GLU A 36 -10.19 1.56 -5.50
C GLU A 36 -9.15 0.69 -6.21
N ASN A 37 -9.01 0.83 -7.54
CA ASN A 37 -8.01 0.09 -8.29
C ASN A 37 -6.58 0.46 -7.88
N LYS A 38 -6.30 1.74 -7.62
CA LYS A 38 -5.00 2.19 -7.10
C LYS A 38 -4.76 1.63 -5.70
N LEU A 39 -5.77 1.73 -4.83
CA LEU A 39 -5.73 1.26 -3.44
C LEU A 39 -5.45 -0.25 -3.36
N ARG A 40 -6.06 -1.03 -4.26
CA ARG A 40 -5.81 -2.46 -4.39
C ARG A 40 -4.36 -2.78 -4.74
N LYS A 41 -3.74 -2.03 -5.65
CA LYS A 41 -2.35 -2.22 -6.06
C LYS A 41 -1.39 -1.90 -4.91
N ILE A 42 -1.58 -0.74 -4.26
CA ILE A 42 -0.74 -0.33 -3.13
C ILE A 42 -0.87 -1.31 -1.95
N ARG A 43 -2.07 -1.81 -1.65
CA ARG A 43 -2.26 -2.86 -0.62
C ARG A 43 -1.53 -4.16 -0.96
N ALA A 44 -1.50 -4.57 -2.23
CA ALA A 44 -0.75 -5.75 -2.64
C ALA A 44 0.76 -5.56 -2.50
N GLU A 45 1.27 -4.36 -2.82
CA GLU A 45 2.67 -4.01 -2.61
C GLU A 45 3.04 -3.97 -1.12
N TRP A 46 2.18 -3.37 -0.28
CA TRP A 46 2.36 -3.35 1.17
C TRP A 46 2.38 -4.77 1.77
N ASP A 47 1.47 -5.64 1.34
CA ASP A 47 1.43 -7.04 1.79
C ASP A 47 2.70 -7.81 1.37
N TYR A 48 3.19 -7.58 0.15
CA TYR A 48 4.46 -8.14 -0.32
C TYR A 48 5.64 -7.66 0.52
N LEU A 49 5.76 -6.34 0.75
CA LEU A 49 6.83 -5.75 1.57
C LEU A 49 6.76 -6.23 3.02
N ARG A 50 5.54 -6.39 3.57
CA ARG A 50 5.31 -6.93 4.91
C ARG A 50 5.80 -8.38 5.01
N LYS A 51 5.46 -9.23 4.04
CA LYS A 51 5.93 -10.62 3.97
C LYS A 51 7.45 -10.72 3.79
N ALA A 52 8.03 -9.82 3.01
CA ALA A 52 9.48 -9.71 2.84
C ALA A 52 10.17 -9.31 4.15
N LEU A 53 9.60 -8.36 4.90
CA LEU A 53 10.09 -7.94 6.21
C LEU A 53 9.99 -9.05 7.27
N ASP A 54 8.85 -9.75 7.32
CA ASP A 54 8.61 -10.87 8.24
C ASP A 54 9.45 -12.12 7.91
N GLY A 55 10.26 -12.09 6.85
CA GLY A 55 11.13 -13.20 6.44
C GLY A 55 10.37 -14.39 5.84
N ARG A 56 9.07 -14.26 5.55
CA ARG A 56 8.23 -15.33 4.97
C ARG A 56 8.51 -15.61 3.49
N ILE A 57 9.35 -14.80 2.84
CA ILE A 57 9.77 -14.99 1.45
C ILE A 57 11.13 -15.74 1.37
N GLY A 58 11.75 -16.09 2.50
CA GLY A 58 13.12 -16.61 2.54
C GLY A 58 13.42 -17.75 3.52
N ARG A 59 12.45 -18.62 3.82
CA ARG A 59 12.73 -19.91 4.46
C ARG A 59 11.96 -21.05 3.80
#